data_AF-A0A1I7IL14-F1
#
_entry.id   AF-A0A1I7IL14-F1
#
_cell.length_a   1.000
_cell.length_b   1.000
_cell.length_c   1.000
_cell.angle_alpha   90.00
_cell.angle_beta   90.00
_cell.angle_gamma   90.00
#
_symmetry.space_group_name_H-M   'P 1'
#
loop_
_entity.id
_entity.type
_entity.pdbx_description
1 polymer ?
#
loop_
_entity_poly.entity_id
_entity_poly.type
_entity_poly.pdbx_seq_one_letter_code
_entity_poly.pdbx_strand_id
1 'polypeptide(L)'
;MILSKKIRLYPTTEQEQKLWQSVSTARFIYNWTLNKQEENYKNGGKFIKDTDLRKEITNLKKNELSWLNEVSNNVAKQSVKDA
;
A
#
# COMPACT_ATOMS: atom_id res chain seq x y z
N MET A 1 23.96 10.19 -25.85
CA MET A 1 22.55 10.44 -26.22
C MET A 1 21.71 9.34 -25.59
N ILE A 2 20.82 9.65 -24.62
CA ILE A 2 19.95 8.64 -24.01
C ILE A 2 18.78 8.39 -24.97
N LEU A 3 18.63 7.17 -25.47
CA LEU A 3 17.46 6.77 -26.26
C LEU A 3 16.30 6.46 -25.32
N SER A 4 15.27 7.31 -25.29
CA SER A 4 14.05 7.06 -24.54
C SER A 4 13.00 6.37 -25.42
N LYS A 5 12.45 5.24 -24.96
CA LYS A 5 11.28 4.60 -25.59
C LYS A 5 10.02 5.01 -24.82
N LYS A 6 9.01 5.55 -25.52
CA LYS A 6 7.67 5.78 -24.96
C LYS A 6 6.81 4.55 -25.24
N ILE A 7 6.26 3.95 -24.19
CA ILE A 7 5.38 2.79 -24.29
C ILE A 7 4.03 3.20 -23.69
N ARG A 8 2.93 2.89 -24.40
CA ARG A 8 1.56 3.02 -23.90
C ARG A 8 0.97 1.63 -23.74
N LEU A 9 0.36 1.37 -22.59
CA LEU A 9 -0.39 0.16 -22.33
C LEU A 9 -1.84 0.32 -22.81
N TYR A 10 -2.42 -0.75 -23.34
CA TYR A 10 -3.85 -0.87 -23.65
C TYR A 10 -4.40 -2.02 -22.81
N PRO A 11 -4.76 -1.76 -21.55
CA PRO A 11 -5.21 -2.82 -20.65
C PRO A 11 -6.56 -3.39 -21.10
N THR A 12 -6.78 -4.68 -20.83
CA THR A 12 -8.14 -5.25 -20.86
C THR A 12 -8.94 -4.73 -19.67
N THR A 13 -10.27 -4.89 -19.71
CA THR A 13 -11.16 -4.50 -18.59
C THR A 13 -10.71 -5.09 -17.25
N GLU A 14 -10.32 -6.36 -17.24
CA GLU A 14 -9.82 -7.04 -16.02
C GLU A 14 -8.50 -6.44 -15.52
N GLN A 15 -7.59 -6.09 -16.43
CA GLN A 15 -6.32 -5.44 -16.09
C GLN A 15 -6.55 -4.03 -15.54
N GLU A 16 -7.45 -3.26 -16.17
CA GLU A 16 -7.83 -1.93 -15.69
C GLU A 16 -8.43 -2.00 -14.28
N GLN A 17 -9.33 -2.95 -14.03
CA GLN A 17 -9.89 -3.17 -12.69
C GLN A 17 -8.78 -3.50 -11.68
N LYS A 18 -7.82 -4.37 -12.02
CA LYS A 18 -6.68 -4.69 -11.14
C LYS A 18 -5.76 -3.50 -10.88
N LEU A 19 -5.57 -2.62 -11.87
CA LEU A 19 -4.82 -1.38 -11.69
C LEU A 19 -5.54 -0.45 -10.70
N TRP A 20 -6.84 -0.24 -10.86
CA TRP A 20 -7.65 0.56 -9.93
C TRP A 20 -7.65 0.01 -8.51
N GLN A 21 -7.81 -1.32 -8.36
CA GLN A 21 -7.70 -1.98 -7.05
C GLN A 21 -6.32 -1.76 -6.42
N SER A 22 -5.25 -1.85 -7.23
CA SER A 22 -3.87 -1.68 -6.76
C SER A 22 -3.60 -0.25 -6.29
N VAL A 23 -4.00 0.76 -7.08
CA VAL A 23 -3.83 2.18 -6.73
C VAL A 23 -4.66 2.53 -5.49
N SER A 24 -5.89 2.03 -5.40
CA SER A 24 -6.76 2.27 -4.24
C SER A 24 -6.21 1.63 -2.97
N THR A 25 -5.70 0.39 -3.08
CA THR A 25 -5.00 -0.30 -1.99
C THR A 25 -3.78 0.49 -1.53
N ALA A 26 -2.97 0.98 -2.48
CA ALA A 26 -1.78 1.75 -2.16
C ALA A 26 -2.13 3.03 -1.38
N ARG A 27 -3.12 3.79 -1.86
CA ARG A 27 -3.60 5.01 -1.21
C ARG A 27 -4.15 4.74 0.19
N PHE A 28 -4.94 3.68 0.34
CA PHE A 28 -5.51 3.29 1.63
C PHE A 28 -4.41 2.97 2.64
N ILE A 29 -3.44 2.13 2.26
CA ILE A 29 -2.36 1.72 3.16
C ILE A 29 -1.43 2.89 3.50
N TYR A 30 -1.13 3.76 2.54
CA TYR A 30 -0.36 4.99 2.78
C TYR A 30 -1.03 5.84 3.87
N ASN A 31 -2.31 6.15 3.71
CA ASN A 31 -3.06 6.95 4.68
C ASN A 31 -3.19 6.25 6.04
N TRP A 32 -3.42 4.94 6.05
CA TRP A 32 -3.44 4.14 7.27
C TRP A 32 -2.10 4.23 8.01
N THR A 33 -0.98 4.14 7.28
CA THR A 33 0.37 4.23 7.83
C THR A 33 0.63 5.59 8.46
N LEU A 34 0.28 6.68 7.76
CA LEU A 34 0.40 8.04 8.30
C LEU A 34 -0.44 8.24 9.55
N ASN A 35 -1.71 7.82 9.52
CA ASN A 35 -2.60 7.95 10.67
C ASN A 35 -2.06 7.19 11.89
N LYS A 36 -1.54 5.97 11.68
CA LYS A 36 -0.97 5.16 12.76
C LYS A 36 0.27 5.82 13.38
N GLN A 37 1.15 6.39 12.56
CA GLN A 37 2.32 7.12 13.04
C GLN A 37 1.92 8.39 13.79
N GLU A 38 0.94 9.14 13.28
CA GLU A 38 0.45 10.36 13.89
C GLU A 38 -0.21 10.09 15.25
N GLU A 39 -1.08 9.08 15.34
CA GLU A 39 -1.68 8.64 16.60
C GLU A 39 -0.64 8.20 17.62
N ASN A 40 0.34 7.39 17.19
CA ASN A 40 1.40 6.93 18.06
C ASN A 40 2.27 8.09 18.57
N TYR A 41 2.59 9.06 17.71
CA TYR A 41 3.31 10.27 18.12
C TYR A 41 2.50 11.12 19.11
N LYS A 42 1.21 11.35 18.85
CA LYS A 42 0.31 12.07 19.78
C LYS A 42 0.24 11.41 21.15
N ASN A 43 0.39 10.09 21.21
CA ASN A 43 0.43 9.30 22.44
C ASN A 43 1.83 9.23 23.09
N GLY A 44 2.80 10.03 22.63
CA GLY A 44 4.16 10.08 23.18
C GLY A 44 5.07 8.94 22.72
N GLY A 45 4.64 8.15 21.73
CA GLY A 45 5.40 7.06 21.15
C GLY A 45 6.55 7.53 20.26
N LYS A 46 7.51 6.63 20.02
CA LYS A 46 8.57 6.82 19.01
C LYS A 46 8.10 6.32 17.66
N PHE A 47 8.72 6.81 16.58
CA PHE A 47 8.46 6.35 15.21
C PHE A 47 8.40 4.83 15.11
N ILE A 48 7.31 4.31 14.55
CA ILE A 48 7.10 2.87 14.39
C ILE A 48 7.87 2.40 13.16
N LYS A 49 8.61 1.30 13.27
CA LYS A 49 9.34 0.75 12.13
C LYS A 49 8.38 0.15 11.11
N ASP A 50 8.67 0.29 9.83
CA ASP A 50 7.93 -0.35 8.74
C ASP A 50 7.70 -1.84 8.95
N THR A 51 8.70 -2.54 9.51
CA THR A 51 8.63 -3.98 9.74
C THR A 51 7.49 -4.35 10.68
N ASP A 52 7.19 -3.49 11.65
CA ASP A 52 6.15 -3.72 12.64
C ASP A 52 4.78 -3.32 12.06
N LEU A 53 4.70 -2.21 11.33
CA LEU A 53 3.50 -1.79 10.59
C LEU A 53 3.07 -2.85 9.55
N ARG A 54 4.03 -3.45 8.83
CA ARG A 54 3.74 -4.54 7.87
C ARG A 54 3.24 -5.81 8.56
N LYS A 55 3.70 -6.12 9.78
CA LYS A 55 3.17 -7.25 10.56
C LYS A 55 1.73 -6.98 10.99
N GLU A 56 1.44 -5.76 11.44
CA GLU A 56 0.08 -5.34 11.80
C GLU A 56 -0.87 -5.45 10.59
N ILE A 57 -0.49 -4.93 9.42
CA ILE A 57 -1.26 -5.10 8.18
C ILE A 57 -1.47 -6.58 7.84
N THR A 58 -0.45 -7.43 8.04
CA THR A 58 -0.58 -8.88 7.79
C THR A 58 -1.62 -9.53 8.70
N ASN A 59 -1.78 -9.05 9.93
CA ASN A 59 -2.82 -9.51 10.84
C ASN A 59 -4.20 -8.97 10.44
N LEU A 60 -4.30 -7.67 10.11
CA LEU A 60 -5.54 -7.06 9.63
C LEU A 60 -6.05 -7.74 8.35
N LYS A 61 -5.14 -8.15 7.46
CA LYS A 61 -5.42 -8.92 6.24
C LYS A 61 -6.13 -10.26 6.46
N LYS A 62 -6.01 -10.85 7.65
CA LYS A 62 -6.66 -12.14 7.96
C LYS A 62 -8.13 -11.96 8.35
N ASN A 63 -8.49 -10.79 8.87
CA ASN A 63 -9.81 -10.52 9.45
C ASN A 63 -10.44 -9.29 8.78
N GLU A 64 -10.13 -8.10 9.27
CA GLU A 64 -10.82 -6.84 8.96
C GLU A 64 -10.58 -6.32 7.53
N LEU A 65 -9.40 -6.60 6.97
CA LEU A 65 -8.96 -6.09 5.67
C LEU A 65 -8.63 -7.23 4.68
N SER A 66 -9.47 -8.27 4.66
CA SER A 66 -9.30 -9.45 3.81
C SER A 66 -9.23 -9.12 2.31
N TRP A 67 -9.91 -8.04 1.87
CA TRP A 67 -9.88 -7.51 0.51
C TRP A 67 -8.48 -7.07 0.04
N LEU A 68 -7.55 -6.77 0.94
CA LEU A 68 -6.15 -6.46 0.57
C LEU A 68 -5.39 -7.68 -0.02
N ASN A 69 -5.99 -8.87 0.00
CA ASN A 69 -5.46 -10.06 -0.67
C ASN A 69 -5.85 -10.12 -2.16
N GLU A 70 -6.73 -9.23 -2.64
CA GLU A 70 -7.14 -9.17 -4.04
C GLU A 70 -6.05 -8.62 -4.98
N VAL A 71 -5.03 -7.96 -4.41
CA VAL A 71 -3.87 -7.43 -5.15
C VAL A 71 -2.57 -7.97 -4.57
N SER A 72 -1.47 -7.80 -5.33
CA SER A 72 -0.15 -8.22 -4.87
C SER A 72 0.18 -7.61 -3.51
N ASN A 73 0.69 -8.44 -2.60
CA ASN A 73 1.12 -7.99 -1.28
C ASN A 73 2.23 -6.92 -1.34
N ASN A 74 2.96 -6.83 -2.46
CA ASN A 74 3.98 -5.81 -2.66
C ASN A 74 3.38 -4.39 -2.70
N VAL A 75 2.12 -4.23 -3.13
CA VAL A 75 1.44 -2.93 -3.13
C VAL A 75 1.39 -2.37 -1.72
N ALA A 76 0.77 -3.09 -0.78
CA ALA A 76 0.69 -2.66 0.61
C ALA A 76 2.08 -2.50 1.26
N LYS A 77 3.02 -3.43 1.00
CA LYS A 77 4.37 -3.35 1.58
C LYS A 77 5.14 -2.10 1.14
N GLN A 78 5.01 -1.71 -0.12
CA GLN A 78 5.67 -0.54 -0.68
C GLN A 78 4.99 0.74 -0.18
N SER A 79 3.66 0.78 -0.12
CA SER A 79 2.93 1.94 0.41
C SER A 79 3.28 2.27 1.87
N VAL A 80 3.63 1.27 2.69
CA VAL A 80 4.19 1.53 4.04
C VAL A 80 5.55 2.23 3.99
N LYS A 81 6.40 1.94 2.99
CA LYS A 81 7.71 2.61 2.84
C LYS A 81 7.60 4.04 2.36
N ASP A 82 6.61 4.27 1.50
CA ASP A 82 6.44 5.55 0.82
C ASP A 82 5.80 6.59 1.74
N ALA A 83 5.09 6.16 2.78
CA ALA A 83 4.44 6.98 3.82
C ALA A 83 5.44 7.52 4.85
#